data_AF-A0A1X7TMW5-F1
#
_entry.id   AF-A0A1X7TMW5-F1
#
_cell.length_a   1.000
_cell.length_b   1.000
_cell.length_c   1.000
_cell.angle_alpha   90.00
_cell.angle_beta   90.00
_cell.angle_gamma   90.00
#
_symmetry.space_group_name_H-M   'P 1'
#
loop_
_entity.id
_entity.type
_entity.pdbx_description
1 polymer ?
#
loop_
_entity_poly.entity_id
_entity_poly.type
_entity_poly.pdbx_seq_one_letter_code
_entity_poly.pdbx_strand_id
1 'polypeptide(L)'
;FQHQTIGQIVGRTGFYCLFLETHKENETFKKYNYGGVNLKVSVVDLSTGEVGPAKLVRGELGWTVEELKQHIGEVFIIKSSCMRIVKEEENYSSNTSVLDISV
;
A
#
# COMPACT_ATOMS: atom_id res chain seq x y z
N PHE A 1 -20.28 -12.95 12.49
CA PHE A 1 -19.76 -14.13 11.75
C PHE A 1 -18.97 -15.11 12.61
N GLN A 2 -18.57 -14.78 13.84
CA GLN A 2 -17.67 -15.64 14.65
C GLN A 2 -18.19 -17.05 14.93
N HIS A 3 -19.50 -17.30 14.85
CA HIS A 3 -20.10 -18.64 15.04
C HIS A 3 -20.47 -19.35 13.72
N GLN A 4 -20.25 -18.69 12.58
CA GLN A 4 -20.57 -19.26 11.27
C GLN A 4 -19.41 -20.11 10.77
N THR A 5 -19.73 -21.26 10.18
CA THR A 5 -18.77 -22.07 9.43
C THR A 5 -18.34 -21.34 8.15
N ILE A 6 -17.18 -21.71 7.60
CA ILE A 6 -16.72 -21.16 6.31
C ILE A 6 -17.76 -21.41 5.21
N GLY A 7 -18.44 -22.57 5.22
CA GLY A 7 -19.51 -22.87 4.27
C GLY A 7 -20.69 -21.89 4.34
N GLN A 8 -21.07 -21.45 5.55
CA GLN A 8 -22.12 -20.44 5.74
C GLN A 8 -21.68 -19.04 5.28
N ILE A 9 -20.40 -18.71 5.41
CA ILE A 9 -19.84 -17.42 4.98
C ILE A 9 -19.72 -17.35 3.46
N VAL A 10 -19.17 -18.39 2.82
CA VAL A 10 -18.84 -18.38 1.39
C VAL A 10 -20.00 -18.85 0.49
N GLY A 11 -21.00 -19.55 1.06
CA GLY A 11 -22.28 -19.86 0.44
C GLY A 11 -22.30 -20.95 -0.63
N ARG A 12 -21.15 -21.38 -1.16
CA ARG A 12 -21.04 -22.48 -2.14
C ARG A 12 -19.66 -23.13 -2.09
N THR A 13 -19.52 -24.30 -2.68
CA THR A 13 -18.24 -24.98 -2.82
C THR A 13 -17.43 -24.37 -3.98
N GLY A 14 -16.11 -24.25 -3.79
CA GLY A 14 -15.21 -23.69 -4.80
C GLY A 14 -13.95 -23.08 -4.20
N PHE A 15 -13.08 -22.56 -5.05
CA PHE A 15 -11.90 -21.81 -4.63
C PHE A 15 -12.27 -20.35 -4.38
N TYR A 16 -11.82 -19.82 -3.24
CA TYR A 16 -11.99 -18.42 -2.84
C TYR A 16 -10.63 -17.83 -2.51
N CYS A 17 -10.39 -16.61 -2.98
CA CYS A 17 -9.23 -15.84 -2.57
C CYS A 17 -9.58 -15.08 -1.28
N LEU A 18 -8.81 -15.33 -0.22
CA LEU A 18 -8.88 -14.58 1.03
C LEU A 18 -7.65 -13.70 1.15
N PHE A 19 -7.83 -12.49 1.67
CA PHE A 19 -6.74 -11.60 2.07
C PHE A 19 -6.58 -11.70 3.58
N LEU A 20 -5.36 -12.00 4.03
CA LEU A 20 -5.01 -12.05 5.45
C LEU A 20 -4.21 -10.79 5.79
N GLU A 21 -4.78 -9.94 6.63
CA GLU A 21 -4.06 -8.84 7.27
C GLU A 21 -3.64 -9.26 8.68
N THR A 22 -2.42 -8.92 9.07
CA THR A 22 -1.87 -9.21 10.40
C THR A 22 -1.33 -7.94 11.02
N HIS A 23 -1.41 -7.84 12.34
CA HIS A 23 -0.90 -6.73 13.14
C HIS A 23 -0.17 -7.26 14.39
N LYS A 24 0.60 -6.41 15.07
CA LYS A 24 1.17 -6.76 16.38
C LYS A 24 0.07 -6.77 17.45
N GLU A 25 0.29 -7.46 18.58
CA GLU A 25 -0.72 -7.67 19.65
C GLU A 25 -1.46 -6.41 20.14
N ASN A 26 -0.86 -5.22 20.01
CA ASN A 26 -1.42 -3.96 20.50
C ASN A 26 -1.84 -2.97 19.41
N GLU A 27 -1.80 -3.38 18.14
CA GLU A 27 -2.29 -2.57 17.03
C GLU A 27 -3.79 -2.82 16.82
N THR A 28 -4.48 -1.97 16.05
CA THR A 28 -5.87 -2.19 15.66
C THR A 28 -5.97 -2.24 14.15
N PHE A 29 -6.85 -3.09 13.62
CA PHE A 29 -7.13 -3.09 12.19
C PHE A 29 -7.81 -1.77 11.81
N LYS A 30 -7.28 -1.10 10.79
CA LYS A 30 -8.00 -0.03 10.11
C LYS A 30 -9.19 -0.67 9.36
N LYS A 31 -10.23 0.11 9.09
CA LYS A 31 -11.38 -0.37 8.31
C LYS A 31 -10.90 -0.84 6.94
N TYR A 32 -11.18 -2.10 6.61
CA TYR A 32 -10.90 -2.63 5.27
C TYR A 32 -11.85 -1.99 4.26
N ASN A 33 -11.33 -1.16 3.34
CA ASN A 33 -12.16 -0.59 2.28
C ASN A 33 -12.05 -1.43 1.00
N TYR A 34 -13.19 -1.56 0.32
CA TYR A 34 -13.24 -2.20 -0.98
C TYR A 34 -12.55 -1.32 -2.01
N GLY A 35 -11.61 -1.89 -2.77
CA GLY A 35 -10.84 -1.14 -3.77
C GLY A 35 -9.56 -0.49 -3.22
N GLY A 36 -8.78 -1.19 -2.41
CA GLY A 36 -7.41 -0.74 -2.12
C GLY A 36 -6.43 -1.04 -3.26
N VAL A 37 -5.33 -0.29 -3.32
CA VAL A 37 -4.23 -0.42 -4.29
C VAL A 37 -3.00 -0.98 -3.58
N ASN A 38 -2.33 -1.97 -4.16
CA ASN A 38 -1.05 -2.46 -3.64
C ASN A 38 0.09 -1.70 -4.31
N LEU A 39 0.81 -0.91 -3.52
CA LEU A 39 1.92 -0.06 -3.96
C LEU A 39 3.25 -0.73 -3.63
N LYS A 40 4.19 -0.76 -4.56
CA LYS A 40 5.59 -1.09 -4.28
C LYS A 40 6.34 0.22 -4.02
N VAL A 41 6.82 0.41 -2.79
CA VAL A 41 7.50 1.63 -2.37
C VAL A 41 8.95 1.30 -2.06
N SER A 42 9.88 1.93 -2.78
CA SER A 42 11.30 1.95 -2.47
C SER A 42 11.72 3.32 -1.98
N VAL A 43 12.60 3.36 -0.98
CA VAL A 43 13.22 4.60 -0.50
C VAL A 43 14.51 4.82 -1.28
N VAL A 44 14.72 6.02 -1.80
CA VAL A 44 15.94 6.41 -2.51
C VAL A 44 16.83 7.18 -1.55
N ASP A 45 18.08 6.74 -1.39
CA ASP A 45 19.10 7.52 -0.70
C ASP A 45 19.64 8.58 -1.66
N LEU A 46 19.33 9.85 -1.40
CA LEU A 46 19.74 10.96 -2.27
C LEU A 46 21.24 11.27 -2.19
N SER A 47 21.93 10.81 -1.15
CA SER A 47 23.37 11.05 -0.98
C SER A 47 24.21 10.08 -1.81
N THR A 48 23.74 8.85 -1.99
CA THR A 48 24.43 7.79 -2.74
C THR A 48 23.80 7.51 -4.10
N GLY A 49 22.52 7.86 -4.29
CA GLY A 49 21.70 7.49 -5.44
C GLY A 49 21.17 6.06 -5.38
N GLU A 50 21.41 5.33 -4.29
CA GLU A 50 20.97 3.94 -4.16
C GLU A 50 19.46 3.83 -3.89
N VAL A 51 18.85 2.79 -4.46
CA VAL A 51 17.43 2.47 -4.26
C VAL A 51 17.32 1.29 -3.29
N GLY A 52 16.71 1.52 -2.14
CA GLY A 52 16.46 0.48 -1.15
C GLY A 52 15.43 -0.57 -1.62
N PRO A 53 15.37 -1.72 -0.91
CA PRO A 53 14.42 -2.78 -1.25
C PRO A 53 12.98 -2.28 -1.17
N ALA A 54 12.17 -2.68 -2.15
CA ALA A 54 10.76 -2.32 -2.21
C ALA A 54 9.96 -3.03 -1.10
N LYS A 55 9.10 -2.29 -0.41
CA LYS A 55 8.06 -2.86 0.46
C LYS A 55 6.68 -2.70 -0.19
N LEU A 56 5.82 -3.69 0.02
CA LEU A 56 4.42 -3.59 -0.36
C LEU A 56 3.68 -2.76 0.69
N VAL A 57 3.00 -1.71 0.24
CA VAL A 57 2.16 -0.83 1.05
C VAL A 57 0.76 -0.86 0.47
N ARG A 58 -0.25 -1.09 1.31
CA ARG A 58 -1.65 -1.03 0.90
C ARG A 58 -2.12 0.42 0.98
N GLY A 59 -2.58 0.96 -0.14
CA GLY A 59 -3.29 2.24 -0.22
C GLY A 59 -4.78 2.04 -0.43
N GLU A 60 -5.57 3.09 -0.21
CA GLU A 60 -7.00 3.10 -0.57
C GLU A 60 -7.23 3.97 -1.80
N LEU A 61 -8.13 3.57 -2.71
CA LEU A 61 -8.41 4.33 -3.93
C LEU A 61 -8.84 5.78 -3.67
N GLY A 62 -9.48 6.04 -2.52
CA GLY A 62 -9.96 7.36 -2.14
C GLY A 62 -8.95 8.22 -1.38
N TRP A 63 -7.75 7.72 -1.08
CA TRP A 63 -6.76 8.49 -0.34
C TRP A 63 -6.20 9.65 -1.15
N THR A 64 -6.06 10.77 -0.46
CA THR A 64 -5.22 11.90 -0.87
C THR A 64 -3.73 11.55 -0.77
N VAL A 65 -2.89 12.38 -1.39
CA VAL A 65 -1.43 12.23 -1.30
C VAL A 65 -0.95 12.38 0.14
N GLU A 66 -1.59 13.23 0.95
CA GLU A 66 -1.22 13.42 2.36
C GLU A 66 -1.50 12.17 3.20
N GLU A 67 -2.68 11.56 3.03
CA GLU A 67 -3.02 10.29 3.69
C GLU A 67 -2.05 9.17 3.30
N LEU A 68 -1.67 9.12 2.01
CA LEU A 68 -0.67 8.18 1.53
C LEU A 68 0.70 8.42 2.19
N LYS A 69 1.18 9.68 2.24
CA LYS A 69 2.45 10.04 2.90
C LYS A 69 2.43 9.70 4.39
N GLN A 70 1.32 9.95 5.08
CA GLN A 70 1.16 9.58 6.48
C GLN A 70 1.30 8.06 6.66
N HIS A 71 0.60 7.27 5.85
CA HIS A 71 0.65 5.82 5.97
C HIS A 71 2.03 5.24 5.62
N ILE A 72 2.67 5.73 4.55
CA ILE A 72 4.06 5.37 4.23
C ILE A 72 4.99 5.75 5.39
N GLY A 73 4.77 6.91 6.02
CA GLY A 73 5.51 7.35 7.19
C GLY A 73 5.42 6.41 8.39
N GLU A 74 4.23 5.86 8.65
CA GLU A 74 4.03 4.82 9.67
C GLU A 74 4.83 3.55 9.34
N VAL A 75 4.79 3.10 8.08
CA VAL A 75 5.43 1.84 7.63
C VAL A 75 6.95 1.92 7.58
N PHE A 76 7.50 3.07 7.17
CA PHE A 76 8.94 3.29 7.02
C PHE A 76 9.58 4.04 8.19
N ILE A 77 8.79 4.52 9.16
CA ILE A 77 9.24 5.33 10.29
C ILE A 77 9.91 6.63 9.80
N ILE A 78 9.24 7.32 8.86
CA ILE A 78 9.70 8.57 8.26
C ILE A 78 8.60 9.62 8.43
N LYS A 79 8.96 10.88 8.70
CA LYS A 79 7.97 11.96 8.76
C LYS A 79 7.39 12.24 7.38
N SER A 80 6.05 12.29 7.28
CA SER A 80 5.34 12.60 6.03
C SER A 80 5.75 13.93 5.41
N SER A 81 6.05 14.94 6.24
CA SER A 81 6.51 16.27 5.80
C SER A 81 7.88 16.25 5.10
N CYS A 82 8.66 15.19 5.26
CA CYS A 82 9.96 15.02 4.62
C CYS A 82 9.90 14.15 3.36
N MET A 83 8.70 13.84 2.86
CA MET A 83 8.52 12.92 1.73
C MET A 83 8.20 13.65 0.43
N ARG A 84 8.92 13.23 -0.61
CA ARG A 84 8.57 13.41 -2.02
C ARG A 84 8.27 12.03 -2.61
N ILE A 85 7.07 11.86 -3.15
CA ILE A 85 6.62 10.64 -3.83
C ILE A 85 6.63 10.90 -5.33
N VAL A 86 7.36 10.06 -6.04
CA VAL A 86 7.33 9.98 -7.50
C VAL A 86 6.69 8.65 -7.91
N LYS A 87 5.91 8.64 -8.98
CA LYS A 87 5.38 7.43 -9.60
C LYS A 87 6.02 7.23 -10.96
N GLU A 88 6.24 5.98 -11.34
CA GLU A 88 6.52 5.63 -12.73
C GLU A 88 5.27 5.90 -13.57
N GLU A 89 5.44 6.54 -14.72
CA GLU A 89 4.39 6.63 -15.73
C GLU A 89 4.47 5.41 -16.64
N GLU A 90 3.35 4.70 -16.77
CA GLU A 90 3.21 3.65 -17.77
C GLU A 90 3.15 4.28 -19.17
N ASN A 91 4.31 4.50 -19.78
CA ASN A 91 4.37 4.75 -21.22
C ASN A 91 4.45 3.42 -21.95
N TYR A 92 3.59 3.23 -22.95
CA TYR A 92 3.66 2.10 -23.88
C TYR A 92 4.93 2.13 -24.77
N SER A 93 5.65 3.26 -24.79
CA SER A 93 6.97 3.39 -25.39
C SER A 93 8.04 3.15 -24.33
N SER A 94 9.20 2.61 -24.71
CA SER A 94 10.32 2.21 -23.85
C SER A 94 10.99 3.35 -23.06
N ASN A 95 10.37 4.52 -22.96
CA ASN A 95 10.83 5.65 -22.17
C ASN A 95 10.07 5.68 -20.85
N THR A 96 10.71 5.18 -19.80
CA THR A 96 10.26 5.35 -18.42
C THR A 96 10.34 6.83 -18.05
N SER A 97 9.18 7.49 -17.90
CA SER A 97 9.09 8.82 -17.27
C SER A 97 8.64 8.66 -15.81
N VAL A 98 9.01 9.63 -14.98
CA VAL A 98 8.59 9.70 -13.58
C VAL A 98 7.77 10.96 -13.37
N LEU A 99 6.64 10.82 -12.67
CA LEU A 99 5.77 11.93 -12.30
C LEU A 99 5.87 12.18 -10.78
N ASP A 100 6.15 13.42 -10.41
CA ASP A 100 6.03 13.88 -9.04
C ASP A 100 4.55 14.09 -8.68
N ILE A 101 4.07 13.36 -7.67
CA ILE A 101 2.68 13.45 -7.21
C ILE A 101 2.56 14.18 -5.87
N SER A 102 3.67 14.74 -5.36
CA SER A 102 3.75 15.38 -4.04
C SER A 102 3.61 16.89 -4.07
N VAL A 103 3.19 17.46 -5.20
CA VAL A 103 3.07 18.89 -5.47
C VAL A 103 1.82 19.49 -4.84
#